data_AF-A0A5B7GWS8-F1
#
_entry.id   AF-A0A5B7GWS8-F1
#
_cell.length_a   1.000
_cell.length_b   1.000
_cell.length_c   1.000
_cell.angle_alpha   90.00
_cell.angle_beta   90.00
_cell.angle_gamma   90.00
#
_symmetry.space_group_name_H-M   'P 1'
#
loop_
_entity.id
_entity.type
_entity.pdbx_description
1 polymer ?
#
loop_
_entity_poly.entity_id
_entity_poly.type
_entity_poly.pdbx_seq_one_letter_code
_entity_poly.pdbx_strand_id
1 'polypeptide(L)'
;MEYSSQIPFPVWCPEHLEGPSGNFEALLPKTGETFNYNNSQGLMYEAMEVRRCLKEGHMAGSLVALLPFVHSAADWLFVRALLIQPLAAPVSC
;
A
#
# COMPACT_ATOMS: atom_id res chain seq x y z
N MET A 1 5.06 6.52 33.76
CA MET A 1 4.89 5.21 33.08
C MET A 1 5.35 5.42 31.66
N GLU A 2 6.35 4.65 31.23
CA GLU A 2 6.95 4.79 29.90
C GLU A 2 6.12 3.97 28.89
N TYR A 3 5.50 4.65 27.93
CA TYR A 3 4.67 4.04 26.90
C TYR A 3 5.60 3.54 25.78
N SER A 4 6.02 2.27 25.84
CA SER A 4 6.88 1.66 24.80
C SER A 4 6.01 0.90 23.80
N SER A 5 6.11 1.23 22.51
CA SER A 5 5.52 0.46 21.42
C SER A 5 6.63 -0.33 20.73
N GLN A 6 6.42 -1.63 20.54
CA GLN A 6 7.39 -2.52 19.91
C GLN A 6 6.90 -2.97 18.53
N ILE A 7 7.78 -2.87 17.55
CA ILE A 7 7.56 -3.39 16.21
C ILE A 7 8.45 -4.63 16.07
N PRO A 8 7.87 -5.85 16.09
CA PRO A 8 8.64 -7.05 15.87
C PRO A 8 9.29 -7.07 14.49
N PHE A 9 10.41 -7.77 14.39
CA PHE A 9 11.10 -7.97 13.13
C PHE A 9 10.27 -8.88 12.19
N PRO A 10 10.16 -8.57 10.87
CA PRO A 10 10.83 -7.50 10.14
C PRO A 10 10.16 -6.12 10.31
N VAL A 11 10.95 -5.11 10.71
CA VAL A 11 10.43 -3.76 11.03
C VAL A 11 9.96 -2.97 9.82
N TRP A 12 10.39 -3.34 8.61
CA TRP A 12 10.05 -2.66 7.35
C TRP A 12 8.77 -3.20 6.70
N CYS A 13 8.23 -4.32 7.20
CA CYS A 13 6.96 -4.89 6.74
C CYS A 13 6.23 -5.66 7.86
N PRO A 14 5.93 -5.00 9.00
CA PRO A 14 5.38 -5.66 10.17
C PRO A 14 3.90 -6.01 9.98
N GLU A 15 3.51 -7.18 10.47
CA GLU A 15 2.11 -7.61 10.57
C GLU A 15 1.55 -7.44 11.98
N HIS A 16 2.45 -7.20 12.94
CA HIS A 16 2.13 -7.12 14.35
C HIS A 16 2.74 -5.85 14.94
N LEU A 17 2.02 -5.23 15.86
CA LEU A 17 2.48 -4.06 16.63
C LEU A 17 2.05 -4.26 18.07
N GLU A 18 3.02 -4.28 18.98
CA GLU A 18 2.77 -4.35 20.41
C GLU A 18 2.67 -2.92 20.95
N GLY A 19 1.44 -2.49 21.21
CA GLY A 19 1.15 -1.20 21.82
C GLY A 19 0.82 -1.36 23.30
N PRO A 20 1.00 -0.31 24.12
CA PRO A 20 0.54 -0.33 25.51
C PRO A 20 -0.99 -0.36 25.65
N SER A 21 -1.73 -0.04 24.59
CA SER A 21 -3.17 -0.26 24.48
C SER A 21 -3.56 -1.68 24.07
N GLY A 22 -2.58 -2.53 23.76
CA GLY A 22 -2.76 -3.91 23.31
C GLY A 22 -2.01 -4.21 22.01
N ASN A 23 -2.11 -5.46 21.58
CA ASN A 23 -1.50 -5.95 20.36
C ASN A 23 -2.42 -5.68 19.17
N PHE A 24 -1.84 -5.12 18.10
CA PHE A 24 -2.51 -4.84 16.84
C PHE A 24 -1.97 -5.77 15.76
N GLU A 25 -2.87 -6.40 15.02
CA GLU A 25 -2.53 -7.27 13.90
C GLU A 25 -3.10 -6.70 12.60
N ALA A 26 -2.24 -6.63 11.58
CA ALA A 26 -2.57 -6.25 10.22
C ALA A 26 -2.28 -7.44 9.31
N LEU A 27 -3.31 -8.26 9.07
CA LEU A 27 -3.19 -9.48 8.26
C LEU A 27 -2.91 -9.14 6.80
N LEU A 28 -1.85 -9.71 6.24
CA LEU A 28 -1.51 -9.53 4.84
C LEU A 28 -2.66 -9.97 3.90
N PRO A 29 -2.84 -9.27 2.76
CA PRO A 29 -3.80 -9.68 1.75
C PRO A 29 -3.46 -11.08 1.26
N LYS A 30 -4.46 -11.97 1.23
CA LYS A 30 -4.26 -13.33 0.70
C LYS A 30 -4.11 -13.26 -0.82
N THR A 31 -3.02 -13.81 -1.33
CA THR A 31 -2.81 -13.98 -2.77
C THR A 31 -2.41 -15.43 -3.07
N GLY A 32 -2.59 -15.87 -4.33
CA GLY A 32 -2.09 -17.16 -4.81
C GLY A 32 -0.65 -17.10 -5.34
N GLU A 33 0.00 -15.94 -5.21
CA GLU A 33 1.26 -15.63 -5.88
C GLU A 33 2.45 -15.75 -4.93
N THR A 34 3.61 -16.10 -5.47
CA THR A 34 4.88 -16.08 -4.74
C THR A 34 5.57 -14.73 -4.92
N PHE A 35 6.07 -14.13 -3.84
CA PHE A 35 6.77 -12.85 -3.88
C PHE A 35 8.27 -13.03 -3.69
N ASN A 36 9.04 -12.11 -4.29
CA ASN A 36 10.51 -12.11 -4.20
C ASN A 36 11.03 -11.68 -2.82
N TYR A 37 10.24 -10.92 -2.05
CA TYR A 37 10.64 -10.41 -0.74
C TYR A 37 9.55 -10.69 0.32
N ASN A 38 9.98 -10.80 1.58
CA ASN A 38 9.07 -11.07 2.69
C ASN A 38 7.98 -10.00 2.78
N ASN A 39 6.74 -10.46 2.93
CA ASN A 39 5.56 -9.64 3.15
C ASN A 39 5.27 -8.59 2.05
N SER A 40 5.78 -8.76 0.83
CA SER A 40 5.51 -7.83 -0.29
C SER A 40 4.02 -7.72 -0.66
N GLN A 41 3.18 -8.66 -0.23
CA GLN A 41 1.71 -8.55 -0.30
C GLN A 41 1.22 -7.23 0.33
N GLY A 42 1.93 -6.71 1.33
CA GLY A 42 1.60 -5.45 2.00
C GLY A 42 1.69 -4.22 1.10
N LEU A 43 2.42 -4.28 -0.02
CA LEU A 43 2.48 -3.18 -1.00
C LEU A 43 1.09 -2.86 -1.61
N MET A 44 0.15 -3.79 -1.53
CA MET A 44 -1.23 -3.55 -1.93
C MET A 44 -1.91 -2.46 -1.07
N TYR A 45 -1.52 -2.28 0.20
CA TYR A 45 -2.04 -1.20 1.04
C TYR A 45 -1.63 0.17 0.51
N GLU A 46 -0.36 0.32 0.13
CA GLU A 46 0.16 1.55 -0.47
C GLU A 46 -0.53 1.83 -1.81
N ALA A 47 -0.68 0.81 -2.67
CA ALA A 47 -1.37 0.95 -3.94
C ALA A 47 -2.85 1.40 -3.77
N MET A 48 -3.54 0.86 -2.76
CA MET A 48 -4.91 1.28 -2.44
C MET A 48 -4.98 2.73 -1.96
N GLU A 49 -4.03 3.16 -1.12
CA GLU A 49 -3.98 4.52 -0.61
C GLU A 49 -3.64 5.53 -1.72
N VAL A 50 -2.70 5.20 -2.60
CA VAL A 50 -2.40 6.00 -3.80
C VAL A 50 -3.66 6.16 -4.64
N ARG A 51 -4.40 5.07 -4.88
CA ARG A 51 -5.64 5.12 -5.64
C ARG A 51 -6.69 6.00 -4.97
N ARG A 52 -6.83 5.94 -3.63
CA ARG A 52 -7.75 6.79 -2.86
C ARG A 52 -7.37 8.27 -3.00
N CYS A 53 -6.10 8.59 -2.78
CA CYS A 53 -5.56 9.94 -2.93
C CYS A 53 -5.79 10.50 -4.35
N LEU A 54 -5.55 9.71 -5.39
CA LEU A 54 -5.78 10.12 -6.79
C LEU A 54 -7.26 10.40 -7.08
N LYS A 55 -8.18 9.61 -6.51
CA LYS A 55 -9.63 9.83 -6.65
C LYS A 55 -10.09 11.10 -5.98
N GLU A 56 -9.51 11.43 -4.82
CA GLU A 56 -9.81 12.64 -4.05
C GLU A 56 -9.06 13.88 -4.57
N GLY A 57 -8.10 13.71 -5.48
CA GLY A 57 -7.31 14.79 -6.05
C GLY A 57 -6.10 15.22 -5.20
N HIS A 58 -5.71 14.40 -4.21
CA HIS A 58 -4.56 14.66 -3.35
C HIS A 58 -3.27 14.15 -3.99
N MET A 59 -2.39 15.07 -4.38
CA MET A 59 -1.12 14.70 -5.05
C MET A 59 -0.03 14.26 -4.07
N ALA A 60 0.03 14.85 -2.87
CA ALA A 60 1.14 14.61 -1.93
C ALA A 60 1.22 13.16 -1.42
N GLY A 61 0.07 12.53 -1.10
CA GLY A 61 0.02 11.12 -0.69
C GLY A 61 0.33 10.16 -1.84
N SER A 62 -0.08 10.49 -3.06
CA SER A 62 0.26 9.70 -4.26
C SER A 62 1.72 9.84 -4.66
N LEU A 63 2.32 11.02 -4.49
CA LEU A 63 3.70 11.30 -4.85
C LEU A 63 4.67 10.43 -4.06
N VAL A 64 4.55 10.34 -2.74
CA VAL A 64 5.52 9.60 -1.90
C VAL A 64 5.64 8.12 -2.31
N ALA A 65 4.53 7.46 -2.65
CA ALA A 65 4.52 6.08 -3.10
C ALA A 65 4.86 5.88 -4.59
N LEU A 66 4.68 6.93 -5.42
CA LEU A 66 4.92 6.87 -6.88
C LEU A 66 6.20 7.57 -7.34
N LEU A 67 6.92 8.25 -6.45
CA LEU A 67 8.17 8.96 -6.75
C LEU A 67 9.22 8.10 -7.48
N PRO A 68 9.42 6.80 -7.20
CA PRO A 68 10.36 5.99 -7.99
C PRO A 68 9.84 5.63 -9.39
N PHE A 69 8.56 5.88 -9.71
CA PHE A 69 7.89 5.49 -10.96
C PHE A 69 7.44 6.66 -11.83
N VAL A 70 7.50 7.89 -11.33
CA VAL A 70 7.00 9.08 -12.04
C VAL A 70 8.13 10.06 -12.28
N HIS A 71 8.58 10.15 -13.53
CA HIS A 71 9.67 11.02 -13.98
C HIS A 71 9.16 12.23 -14.79
N SER A 72 7.88 12.24 -15.19
CA SER A 72 7.26 13.28 -16.02
C SER A 72 5.77 13.50 -15.75
N ALA A 73 5.24 14.66 -16.14
CA ALA A 73 3.81 14.96 -16.12
C ALA A 73 2.97 14.02 -17.01
N ALA A 74 3.58 13.43 -18.04
CA ALA A 74 2.93 12.41 -18.86
C ALA A 74 2.70 11.09 -18.08
N ASP A 75 3.65 10.72 -17.22
CA ASP A 75 3.54 9.53 -16.37
C ASP A 75 2.40 9.72 -15.35
N TRP A 76 2.19 10.94 -14.86
CA TRP A 76 1.05 11.28 -14.00
C TRP A 76 -0.31 11.07 -14.68
N LEU A 77 -0.46 11.49 -15.94
CA LEU A 77 -1.68 11.27 -16.71
C LEU A 77 -1.93 9.78 -16.93
N PHE A 78 -0.88 9.01 -17.22
CA PHE A 78 -0.97 7.56 -17.43
C PHE A 78 -1.33 6.80 -16.14
N VAL A 79 -0.67 7.13 -15.02
CA VAL A 79 -0.97 6.53 -13.70
C VAL A 79 -2.39 6.88 -13.25
N ARG A 80 -2.83 8.12 -13.45
CA ARG A 80 -4.19 8.55 -13.15
C ARG A 80 -5.20 7.78 -14.00
N ALA A 81 -4.92 7.54 -15.28
CA ALA A 81 -5.78 6.73 -16.14
C ALA A 81 -5.88 5.28 -15.68
N LEU A 82 -4.77 4.61 -15.34
CA LEU A 82 -4.76 3.21 -14.90
C LEU A 82 -5.42 3.00 -13.53
N LEU A 83 -5.17 3.89 -12.56
CA LEU A 83 -5.65 3.69 -11.18
C LEU A 83 -7.06 4.23 -10.93
N ILE A 84 -7.52 5.22 -11.68
CA ILE A 84 -8.88 5.78 -11.55
C ILE A 84 -9.90 5.03 -12.42
N GLN A 85 -9.47 4.27 -13.43
CA GLN A 85 -10.40 3.45 -14.22
C GLN A 85 -11.24 2.52 -13.32
N PRO A 86 -12.55 2.38 -13.59
CA PRO A 86 -13.37 1.41 -12.90
C PRO A 86 -12.80 0.01 -13.20
N LEU A 87 -12.61 -0.79 -12.15
CA LEU A 87 -12.35 -2.22 -12.28
C LEU A 87 -13.62 -2.86 -12.88
N ALA A 88 -13.74 -2.80 -14.20
CA ALA A 88 -14.85 -3.35 -14.95
C ALA A 88 -14.31 -4.30 -16.01
N ALA A 89 -13.99 -5.53 -15.57
CA ALA A 89 -14.65 -6.72 -16.10
C ALA A 89 -14.22 -7.95 -15.28
N PRO A 90 -15.17 -8.85 -14.94
CA PRO A 90 -14.82 -10.15 -14.40
C PRO A 90 -14.11 -10.97 -15.50
N VAL A 91 -12.90 -11.44 -15.22
CA VAL A 91 -12.39 -12.64 -15.90
C VAL A 91 -13.31 -13.78 -15.48
N SER A 92 -14.26 -14.10 -16.36
CA SER A 92 -15.06 -15.30 -16.29
C SER A 92 -14.13 -16.50 -16.49
N CYS A 93 -14.44 -17.60 -15.78
CA CYS A 93 -13.74 -18.88 -15.81
C CYS A 93 -13.41 -19.40 -17.22
#